data_AF-A0A7M1B890-F1
#
_entry.id   AF-A0A7M1B890-F1
#
_cell.length_a   1.000
_cell.length_b   1.000
_cell.length_c   1.000
_cell.angle_alpha   90.00
_cell.angle_beta   90.00
_cell.angle_gamma   90.00
#
_symmetry.space_group_name_H-M   'P 1'
#
loop_
_entity.id
_entity.type
_entity.pdbx_description
1 polymer ?
#
loop_
_entity_poly.entity_id
_entity_poly.type
_entity_poly.pdbx_seq_one_letter_code
_entity_poly.pdbx_strand_id
1 'polypeptide(L)' 'MELSKHIRNAKLELSKVIFPTKGQVKQAYIAVIIVVSAVAAFLALVDLLMSSIMSAILG' A
#
# COMPACT_ATOMS: atom_id res chain seq x y z
N MET A 1 -2.13 31.13 26.52
CA MET A 1 -3.26 30.19 26.41
C MET A 1 -3.56 29.95 24.93
N GLU A 2 -2.71 29.20 24.23
CA GLU A 2 -2.81 29.00 22.78
C GLU A 2 -3.17 27.56 22.39
N LEU A 3 -3.14 26.62 23.34
CA LEU A 3 -3.37 25.20 23.08
C LEU A 3 -4.82 24.90 22.67
N SER A 4 -5.81 25.52 23.34
CA SER A 4 -7.23 25.32 23.02
C SER A 4 -7.61 25.85 21.64
N LYS A 5 -6.95 26.93 21.16
CA LYS A 5 -7.13 27.43 19.79
C LYS A 5 -6.53 26.48 18.76
N HIS A 6 -5.33 25.94 19.03
CA HIS A 6 -4.67 24.98 18.14
C HIS A 6 -5.48 23.69 17.99
N ILE A 7 -6.01 23.14 19.08
CA ILE A 7 -6.88 21.95 19.03
C ILE A 7 -8.15 22.25 18.23
N ARG A 8 -8.76 23.44 18.41
CA ARG A 8 -9.97 23.84 17.67
C ARG A 8 -9.70 23.99 16.17
N ASN A 9 -8.57 24.59 15.80
CA ASN A 9 -8.17 24.75 14.40
C ASN A 9 -7.83 23.40 13.75
N ALA A 10 -7.10 22.51 14.44
CA ALA A 10 -6.80 21.17 13.94
C ALA A 10 -8.08 20.34 13.70
N LYS A 11 -9.09 20.47 14.56
CA LYS A 11 -10.38 19.77 14.40
C LYS A 11 -11.18 20.29 13.19
N LEU A 12 -11.07 21.59 12.88
CA LEU A 12 -11.66 22.21 11.68
C LEU A 12 -10.96 21.80 10.39
N GLU A 13 -9.66 21.51 10.44
CA GLU A 13 -8.94 20.97 9.28
C GLU A 13 -9.21 19.49 9.07
N LEU A 14 -9.31 18.72 10.16
CA LEU A 14 -9.67 17.31 10.08
C LEU A 14 -11.05 17.11 9.44
N SER A 15 -12.00 18.04 9.64
CA SER A 15 -13.31 17.99 8.99
C SER A 15 -13.28 18.34 7.50
N LYS A 16 -12.20 18.94 6.99
CA LYS A 16 -12.01 19.20 5.56
C LYS A 16 -11.41 18.00 4.84
N VAL A 17 -10.80 17.06 5.57
CA VAL A 17 -10.31 15.81 5.01
C VAL A 17 -11.51 14.98 4.58
N ILE A 18 -11.60 14.68 3.28
CA ILE A 18 -12.62 13.78 2.78
C ILE A 18 -12.26 12.37 3.23
N PHE A 19 -12.94 11.88 4.26
CA PHE A 19 -12.78 10.49 4.66
C PHE A 19 -13.37 9.58 3.57
N PRO A 20 -12.65 8.52 3.17
CA PRO A 20 -13.13 7.62 2.16
C PRO A 20 -14.39 6.90 2.65
N THR A 21 -15.38 6.77 1.77
CA THR A 21 -16.58 5.99 2.05
C THR A 21 -16.22 4.50 2.14
N LYS A 22 -17.03 3.69 2.86
CA LYS A 22 -16.77 2.24 3.00
C LYS A 22 -16.63 1.52 1.65
N GLY A 23 -17.32 1.99 0.61
CA GLY A 23 -17.19 1.48 -0.76
C GLY A 23 -15.84 1.83 -1.41
N GLN A 24 -15.38 3.07 -1.28
CA GLN A 24 -14.08 3.52 -1.79
C GLN A 24 -12.91 2.79 -1.12
N VAL A 25 -13.01 2.50 0.18
CA VAL A 25 -12.00 1.70 0.91
C VAL A 25 -11.91 0.29 0.32
N LYS A 26 -13.05 -0.37 0.08
CA LYS A 26 -13.07 -1.71 -0.52
C LYS A 26 -12.48 -1.70 -1.94
N GLN A 27 -12.78 -0.69 -2.73
CA GLN A 27 -12.28 -0.60 -4.10
C GLN A 27 -10.77 -0.30 -4.15
N ALA A 28 -10.28 0.61 -3.31
CA ALA A 28 -8.85 0.86 -3.17
C ALA A 28 -8.10 -0.39 -2.68
N TYR A 29 -8.67 -1.14 -1.74
CA TYR A 29 -8.11 -2.41 -1.28
C TYR A 29 -7.96 -3.43 -2.41
N ILE A 30 -9.01 -3.62 -3.21
CA ILE A 30 -8.97 -4.55 -4.37
C ILE A 30 -7.92 -4.09 -5.39
N ALA A 31 -7.86 -2.78 -5.69
CA ALA A 31 -6.89 -2.24 -6.63
C ALA A 31 -5.43 -2.50 -6.18
N VAL A 32 -5.14 -2.25 -4.90
CA VAL A 32 -3.81 -2.48 -4.34
C VAL A 32 -3.45 -3.97 -4.37
N ILE A 33 -4.38 -4.86 -4.01
CA ILE A 33 -4.13 -6.31 -4.07
C ILE A 33 -3.76 -6.78 -5.48
N ILE A 34 -4.45 -6.29 -6.50
CA ILE A 34 -4.18 -6.68 -7.90
C ILE A 34 -2.79 -6.22 -8.32
N VAL A 35 -2.43 -4.97 -8.00
CA VAL A 35 -1.12 -4.43 -8.38
C VAL A 35 0.00 -5.16 -7.62
N VAL A 36 -0.14 -5.36 -6.32
CA VAL A 36 0.87 -6.03 -5.50
C VAL A 36 1.03 -7.49 -5.90
N SER A 37 -0.06 -8.21 -6.21
CA SER A 37 0.01 -9.60 -6.65
C SER A 37 0.70 -9.75 -8.00
N ALA A 38 0.46 -8.84 -8.95
CA ALA A 38 1.14 -8.83 -10.24
C ALA A 38 2.66 -8.60 -10.09
N VAL A 39 3.06 -7.63 -9.26
CA VAL A 39 4.49 -7.36 -8.99
C VAL A 39 5.14 -8.54 -8.27
N ALA A 40 4.47 -9.10 -7.25
CA ALA A 40 5.00 -10.23 -6.50
C ALA A 40 5.15 -11.48 -7.38
N ALA A 41 4.19 -11.75 -8.28
CA ALA A 41 4.28 -12.86 -9.22
C ALA A 41 5.48 -12.71 -10.19
N PHE A 42 5.73 -11.48 -10.66
CA PHE A 42 6.89 -11.21 -11.50
C PHE A 42 8.21 -11.43 -10.75
N LEU A 43 8.33 -10.89 -9.53
CA LEU A 43 9.54 -11.09 -8.71
C LEU A 43 9.77 -12.57 -8.40
N ALA A 44 8.72 -13.31 -8.04
CA ALA A 44 8.80 -14.74 -7.77
C ALA A 44 9.29 -15.53 -9.00
N LEU A 45 8.85 -15.17 -10.22
CA LEU A 45 9.34 -15.80 -11.45
C LEU A 45 10.84 -15.55 -11.64
N VAL A 46 11.29 -14.32 -11.44
CA VAL A 46 12.71 -13.95 -11.57
C VAL A 46 13.55 -14.70 -10.55
N ASP A 47 13.10 -14.78 -9.30
CA ASP A 47 13.79 -15.51 -8.23
C ASP A 47 13.91 -17.01 -8.54
N LEU A 48 12.84 -17.63 -9.06
CA LEU A 48 12.89 -19.04 -9.48
C LEU A 48 13.87 -19.26 -10.63
N LEU A 49 13.92 -18.34 -11.59
CA LEU A 49 14.79 -18.44 -12.75
C LEU A 49 16.26 -18.30 -12.34
N MET A 50 16.57 -17.31 -11.50
CA MET A 50 17.90 -17.11 -10.93
C MET A 50 18.32 -18.29 -10.04
N SER A 51 17.42 -18.79 -9.19
CA SER A 51 17.66 -19.97 -8.34
C SER A 51 17.96 -21.21 -9.18
N SER A 52 17.23 -21.43 -10.28
CA SER A 52 17.45 -22.55 -11.19
C SER A 52 18.79 -22.47 -11.89
N ILE A 53 19.18 -21.29 -12.36
CA ILE A 53 20.48 -21.05 -12.99
C ILE A 53 21.60 -21.27 -11.97
N MET A 54 21.48 -20.70 -10.77
CA MET A 54 22.46 -20.85 -9.70
C MET A 54 22.63 -22.32 -9.30
N SER A 55 21.53 -23.07 -9.17
CA SER A 55 21.53 -24.49 -8.84
C SER A 55 22.19 -25.34 -9.93
N ALA A 56 22.04 -24.97 -11.20
CA ALA A 56 22.70 -25.63 -12.34
C ALA A 56 24.20 -25.33 -12.46
N ILE A 57 24.70 -24.24 -11.84
CA ILE A 57 26.11 -23.85 -11.86
C ILE A 57 26.85 -24.34 -10.61
N LEU A 58 26.20 -24.33 -9.45
CA LEU A 58 26.79 -24.79 -8.18
C LEU A 58 26.60 -26.28 -7.90
N GLY A 59 25.63 -26.92 -8.56
CA GLY A 59 25.49 -28.39 -8.60
C GLY A 59 26.31 -28.98 -9.73
#